data_AF-A0A927NVX9-F1
#
_entry.id   AF-A0A927NVX9-F1
#
_cell.length_a   1.000
_cell.length_b   1.000
_cell.length_c   1.000
_cell.angle_alpha   90.00
_cell.angle_beta   90.00
_cell.angle_gamma   90.00
#
_symmetry.space_group_name_H-M   'P 1'
#
loop_
_entity.id
_entity.type
_entity.pdbx_description
1 polymer ?
#
loop_
_entity_poly.entity_id
_entity_poly.type
_entity_poly.pdbx_seq_one_letter_code
_entity_poly.pdbx_strand_id
1 'polypeptide(L)'
;MIHHPNYFLSYNRYIRVFRGKIKMKTLNDVVVERLCKFMGEKNLTQYRLSQLSGVPFPTIKSIMQKRTKGISLKTIILLAYGLDITPSEFIDDISFLADNLDLE
;
A
#
# COMPACT_ATOMS: atom_id res chain seq x y z
N MET A 1 -36.96 -7.38 21.87
CA MET A 1 -36.30 -7.41 20.55
C MET A 1 -35.45 -6.17 20.44
N ILE A 2 -34.12 -6.30 20.57
CA ILE A 2 -33.20 -5.16 20.50
C ILE A 2 -32.97 -4.89 19.01
N HIS A 3 -33.42 -3.73 18.52
CA HIS A 3 -33.11 -3.28 17.17
C HIS A 3 -31.60 -3.07 17.05
N HIS A 4 -30.90 -3.96 16.34
CA HIS A 4 -29.52 -3.70 15.95
C HIS A 4 -29.50 -2.50 15.00
N PRO A 5 -28.85 -1.38 15.36
CA PRO A 5 -28.71 -0.27 14.44
C PRO A 5 -27.93 -0.74 13.21
N ASN A 6 -28.36 -0.28 12.03
CA ASN A 6 -27.87 -0.73 10.73
C ASN A 6 -26.43 -0.23 10.49
N TYR A 7 -25.44 -0.90 11.11
CA TYR A 7 -24.00 -0.55 11.05
C TYR A 7 -23.50 -0.39 9.61
N PHE A 8 -24.10 -1.12 8.67
CA PHE A 8 -23.80 -1.04 7.24
C PHE A 8 -24.08 0.35 6.64
N LEU A 9 -25.18 1.02 7.05
CA LEU A 9 -25.52 2.36 6.56
C LEU A 9 -24.61 3.45 7.16
N SER A 10 -24.16 3.25 8.41
CA SER A 10 -23.21 4.15 9.08
C SER A 10 -21.80 4.02 8.49
N TYR A 11 -21.34 2.80 8.21
CA TYR A 11 -20.07 2.51 7.54
C TYR A 11 -20.02 3.12 6.12
N ASN A 12 -21.07 2.90 5.32
CA ASN A 12 -21.14 3.48 3.97
C ASN A 12 -21.18 5.02 3.99
N ARG A 13 -21.82 5.62 4.99
CA ARG A 13 -21.83 7.07 5.19
C ARG A 13 -20.44 7.60 5.60
N TYR A 14 -19.72 6.89 6.46
CA TYR A 14 -18.35 7.23 6.86
C TYR A 14 -17.39 7.16 5.66
N ILE A 15 -17.44 6.08 4.87
CA ILE A 15 -16.66 5.93 3.63
C ILE A 15 -16.94 7.10 2.67
N ARG A 16 -18.21 7.49 2.51
CA ARG A 16 -18.60 8.60 1.62
C ARG A 16 -18.08 9.96 2.06
N VAL A 17 -18.06 10.26 3.36
CA VAL A 17 -17.50 11.52 3.89
C VAL A 17 -15.97 11.54 3.76
N PHE A 18 -15.30 10.40 3.95
CA PHE A 18 -13.84 10.30 3.79
C PHE A 18 -13.39 10.42 2.32
N ARG A 19 -14.19 9.92 1.36
CA ARG A 19 -13.92 10.04 -0.09
C ARG A 19 -13.73 11.49 -0.56
N GLY A 20 -14.34 12.48 0.10
CA GLY A 20 -14.19 13.89 -0.26
C GLY A 20 -12.78 14.48 -0.06
N LYS A 21 -11.85 13.74 0.57
CA LYS A 21 -10.45 14.16 0.79
C LYS A 21 -9.39 13.25 0.16
N ILE A 22 -9.77 12.11 -0.43
CA ILE A 22 -8.80 11.20 -1.05
C ILE A 22 -8.53 11.69 -2.47
N LYS A 23 -7.41 12.41 -2.64
CA LYS A 23 -6.87 12.70 -3.97
C LYS A 23 -6.50 11.36 -4.61
N MET A 24 -6.95 11.11 -5.85
CA MET A 24 -6.54 9.93 -6.61
C MET A 24 -5.01 9.85 -6.69
N LYS A 25 -4.46 8.64 -6.49
CA LYS A 25 -3.02 8.38 -6.47
C LYS A 25 -2.69 7.29 -7.47
N THR A 26 -1.51 7.38 -8.08
CA THR A 26 -1.03 6.28 -8.93
C THR A 26 -0.72 5.05 -8.07
N LEU A 27 -0.75 3.86 -8.68
CA LEU A 27 -0.32 2.64 -8.00
C LEU A 27 1.09 2.76 -7.40
N ASN A 28 2.00 3.45 -8.09
CA ASN A 28 3.35 3.69 -7.61
C ASN A 28 3.38 4.54 -6.33
N ASP A 29 2.55 5.59 -6.25
CA ASP A 29 2.44 6.42 -5.06
C ASP A 29 2.03 5.58 -3.85
N VAL A 30 1.00 4.76 -4.03
CA VAL A 30 0.46 3.91 -2.97
C VAL A 30 1.48 2.88 -2.51
N VAL A 31 2.18 2.21 -3.44
CA VAL A 31 3.24 1.25 -3.08
C VAL A 31 4.39 1.92 -2.32
N VAL A 32 4.81 3.12 -2.72
CA VAL A 32 5.86 3.88 -2.02
C VAL A 32 5.41 4.23 -0.59
N GLU A 33 4.16 4.64 -0.40
CA GLU A 33 3.62 4.96 0.92
C GLU A 33 3.61 3.74 1.84
N ARG A 34 3.21 2.57 1.33
CA ARG A 34 3.28 1.31 2.09
C ARG A 34 4.71 0.92 2.44
N LEU A 35 5.64 1.04 1.51
CA LEU A 35 7.07 0.81 1.76
C LEU A 35 7.58 1.74 2.87
N CYS A 36 7.32 3.05 2.77
CA CYS A 36 7.72 4.02 3.80
C CYS A 36 7.14 3.67 5.17
N LYS A 37 5.86 3.29 5.25
CA LYS A 37 5.20 2.91 6.50
C LYS A 37 5.91 1.73 7.16
N PHE A 38 5.98 0.57 6.50
CA PHE A 38 6.52 -0.64 7.11
C PHE A 38 8.04 -0.55 7.34
N MET A 39 8.77 0.14 6.46
CA MET A 39 10.18 0.40 6.68
C MET A 39 10.40 1.31 7.91
N GLY A 40 9.56 2.33 8.10
CA GLY A 40 9.61 3.21 9.26
C GLY A 40 9.31 2.48 10.57
N GLU A 41 8.24 1.68 10.60
CA GLU A 41 7.86 0.85 11.75
C GLU A 41 8.96 -0.13 12.17
N LYS A 42 9.75 -0.62 11.21
CA LYS A 42 10.82 -1.60 11.42
C LYS A 42 12.24 -0.99 11.41
N ASN A 43 12.36 0.34 11.33
CA ASN A 43 13.64 1.05 11.19
C ASN A 43 14.56 0.48 10.08
N LEU A 44 13.97 0.15 8.93
CA LEU A 44 14.67 -0.44 7.79
C LEU A 44 15.14 0.64 6.80
N THR A 45 16.37 0.51 6.32
CA THR A 45 16.85 1.27 5.16
C THR A 45 16.48 0.58 3.86
N GLN A 46 16.46 1.31 2.74
CA GLN A 46 16.22 0.73 1.40
C GLN A 46 17.27 -0.34 1.06
N TYR A 47 18.51 -0.12 1.51
CA TYR A 47 19.59 -1.09 1.38
C TYR A 47 19.31 -2.36 2.18
N ARG A 48 18.87 -2.24 3.44
CA ARG A 48 18.51 -3.41 4.25
C ARG A 48 17.33 -4.17 3.66
N LEU A 49 16.31 -3.46 3.19
CA LEU A 49 15.18 -4.08 2.50
C LEU A 49 15.63 -4.85 1.24
N SER A 50 16.59 -4.31 0.48
CA SER A 50 17.15 -5.03 -0.67
C SER A 50 17.79 -6.36 -0.28
N GLN A 51 18.56 -6.39 0.81
CA GLN A 51 19.18 -7.61 1.31
C GLN A 51 18.16 -8.64 1.79
N LEU A 52 17.10 -8.19 2.46
CA LEU A 52 16.07 -9.08 3.03
C LEU A 52 15.09 -9.61 1.98
N SER A 53 14.69 -8.77 1.02
CA SER A 53 13.71 -9.12 -0.03
C SER A 53 14.32 -9.86 -1.22
N GLY A 54 15.65 -9.79 -1.40
CA GLY A 54 16.31 -10.23 -2.63
C GLY A 54 16.02 -9.33 -3.85
N VAL A 55 15.28 -8.22 -3.66
CA VAL A 55 15.06 -7.23 -4.73
C VAL A 55 16.31 -6.35 -4.86
N PRO A 56 16.87 -6.16 -6.07
CA PRO A 56 18.05 -5.33 -6.25
C PRO A 56 17.84 -3.90 -5.74
N PHE A 57 18.83 -3.34 -5.04
CA PHE A 57 18.78 -1.97 -4.52
C PHE A 57 18.43 -0.93 -5.61
N PRO A 58 18.96 -0.99 -6.85
CA PRO A 58 18.54 -0.07 -7.91
C PRO A 58 17.04 -0.16 -8.24
N THR A 59 16.45 -1.35 -8.16
CA THR A 59 15.01 -1.57 -8.36
C THR A 59 14.20 -0.93 -7.24
N ILE A 60 14.58 -1.15 -5.97
CA ILE A 60 13.92 -0.49 -4.82
C ILE A 60 14.05 1.03 -4.95
N LYS A 61 15.24 1.54 -5.27
CA LYS A 61 15.47 2.98 -5.47
C LYS A 61 14.59 3.54 -6.59
N SER A 62 14.43 2.83 -7.71
CA SER A 62 13.54 3.24 -8.81
C SER A 62 12.07 3.28 -8.40
N ILE A 63 11.62 2.30 -7.60
CA ILE A 63 10.27 2.26 -7.02
C ILE A 63 10.06 3.46 -6.10
N MET A 64 10.97 3.69 -5.15
CA MET A 64 10.90 4.81 -4.19
C MET A 64 10.91 6.19 -4.88
N GLN A 65 11.53 6.28 -6.05
CA GLN A 65 11.56 7.49 -6.88
C GLN A 65 10.37 7.60 -7.85
N LYS A 66 9.44 6.63 -7.83
CA LYS A 66 8.26 6.57 -8.72
C LYS A 66 8.61 6.57 -10.21
N ARG A 67 9.80 6.06 -10.57
CA ARG A 67 10.30 6.00 -11.96
C ARG A 67 9.95 4.68 -12.66
N THR A 68 9.36 3.75 -11.93
CA THR A 68 9.02 2.42 -12.44
C THR A 68 7.68 2.50 -13.18
N LYS A 69 7.61 2.01 -14.43
CA LYS A 69 6.37 2.05 -15.24
C LYS A 69 5.23 1.17 -14.68
N GLY A 70 5.57 0.21 -13.82
CA GLY A 70 4.61 -0.63 -13.12
C GLY A 70 5.33 -1.62 -12.21
N ILE A 71 4.69 -1.96 -11.09
CA ILE A 71 5.26 -2.85 -10.08
C ILE A 71 4.55 -4.20 -10.18
N SER A 72 5.30 -5.25 -10.45
CA SER A 72 4.73 -6.60 -10.58
C SER A 72 4.28 -7.15 -9.23
N LEU A 73 3.26 -8.03 -9.23
CA LEU A 73 2.85 -8.76 -8.03
C LEU A 73 4.01 -9.57 -7.42
N LYS A 74 4.89 -10.16 -8.25
CA LYS A 74 6.11 -10.82 -7.79
C LYS A 74 6.98 -9.89 -6.95
N THR A 75 7.16 -8.65 -7.41
CA THR A 75 7.94 -7.64 -6.67
C THR A 75 7.27 -7.30 -5.34
N ILE A 76 5.94 -7.13 -5.30
CA ILE A 76 5.20 -6.90 -4.06
C ILE A 76 5.38 -8.05 -3.07
N ILE A 77 5.30 -9.31 -3.54
CA ILE A 77 5.50 -10.49 -2.69
C ILE A 77 6.91 -10.51 -2.08
N LEU A 78 7.94 -10.24 -2.88
CA LEU A 78 9.33 -10.19 -2.39
C LEU A 78 9.56 -9.04 -1.42
N LEU A 79 8.97 -7.87 -1.68
CA LEU A 79 9.07 -6.73 -0.77
C LEU A 79 8.34 -7.00 0.55
N ALA A 80 7.14 -7.58 0.52
CA ALA A 80 6.41 -7.99 1.71
C ALA A 80 7.23 -9.00 2.53
N TYR A 81 7.82 -10.00 1.87
CA TYR A 81 8.74 -10.95 2.51
C TYR A 81 9.92 -10.23 3.19
N GLY A 82 10.58 -9.30 2.50
CA GLY A 82 11.69 -8.53 3.09
C GLY A 82 11.28 -7.55 4.20
N LEU A 83 10.00 -7.18 4.25
CA LEU A 83 9.38 -6.40 5.33
C LEU A 83 8.88 -7.28 6.48
N ASP A 84 8.99 -8.60 6.37
CA ASP A 84 8.48 -9.55 7.37
C ASP A 84 6.97 -9.32 7.64
N ILE A 85 6.20 -9.29 6.55
CA ILE A 85 4.73 -9.26 6.51
C ILE A 85 4.23 -10.10 5.33
N THR A 86 2.95 -10.44 5.33
CA THR A 86 2.29 -11.11 4.20
C THR A 86 1.98 -10.13 3.06
N PRO A 87 1.88 -10.62 1.80
CA PRO A 87 1.41 -9.78 0.69
C PRO A 87 0.01 -9.20 0.94
N SER A 88 -0.87 -9.93 1.62
CA SER A 88 -2.21 -9.45 2.03
C SER A 88 -2.11 -8.25 2.98
N GLU A 89 -1.26 -8.31 4.00
CA GLU A 89 -1.05 -7.17 4.89
C GLU A 89 -0.43 -5.98 4.15
N PHE A 90 0.42 -6.23 3.14
CA PHE A 90 0.98 -5.14 2.33
C PHE A 90 -0.12 -4.37 1.59
N ILE A 91 -1.08 -5.07 0.97
CA ILE A 91 -2.15 -4.47 0.15
C ILE A 91 -3.42 -4.13 0.92
N ASP A 92 -3.53 -4.52 2.20
CA ASP A 92 -4.65 -4.19 3.08
C ASP A 92 -4.58 -2.71 3.48
N ASP A 93 -5.03 -1.85 2.57
CA ASP A 93 -5.14 -0.41 2.73
C ASP A 93 -6.23 0.15 1.80
N ILE A 94 -7.00 1.12 2.28
CA ILE A 94 -8.05 1.78 1.48
C ILE A 94 -7.50 2.44 0.20
N SER A 95 -6.22 2.77 0.17
CA SER A 95 -5.55 3.33 -1.01
C SER A 95 -5.43 2.34 -2.18
N PHE A 96 -5.60 1.04 -1.96
CA PHE A 96 -5.66 0.05 -3.04
C PHE A 96 -7.08 -0.18 -3.61
N LEU A 97 -8.09 0.53 -3.11
CA LEU A 97 -9.44 0.48 -3.69
C LEU A 97 -9.42 1.14 -5.07
N ALA A 98 -10.10 0.54 -6.06
CA ALA A 98 -10.16 1.04 -7.43
C ALA A 98 -10.61 2.51 -7.50
N ASP A 99 -11.61 2.89 -6.68
CA ASP A 99 -12.12 4.27 -6.61
C ASP A 99 -11.08 5.31 -6.11
N ASN A 100 -9.96 4.85 -5.53
CA ASN A 100 -8.89 5.69 -4.98
C ASN A 100 -7.60 5.65 -5.81
N LEU A 101 -7.55 4.77 -6.83
CA LEU A 101 -6.37 4.55 -7.67
C LEU A 101 -6.55 5.17 -9.05
N ASP A 102 -5.53 5.91 -9.47
CA ASP A 102 -5.32 6.27 -10.86
C ASP A 102 -4.57 5.13 -11.56
N LEU A 103 -5.25 4.48 -12.51
CA LEU A 103 -4.75 3.33 -13.27
C LEU A 103 -4.41 3.68 -14.73
N GLU A 104 -4.51 4.96 -15.11
CA GLU A 104 -4.20 5.45 -16.46
C GLU A 104 -2.70 5.61 -16.73
#